data_AF-M1PCY3-F1
#
_entry.id   AF-M1PCY3-F1
#
_cell.length_a   1.000
_cell.length_b   1.000
_cell.length_c   1.000
_cell.angle_alpha   90.00
_cell.angle_beta   90.00
_cell.angle_gamma   90.00
#
_symmetry.space_group_name_H-M   'P 1'
#
loop_
_entity.id
_entity.type
_entity.pdbx_description
1 polymer ?
#
loop_
_entity_poly.entity_id
_entity_poly.type
_entity_poly.pdbx_seq_one_letter_code
_entity_poly.pdbx_strand_id
1 'polypeptide(L)'
;MKIVGISSSPRGKNSNTLKLLDAVLEGAKEAGAEVESIDVAKLNIKYCIACDKCHKTGECSIKDDFPALLTKLLQADGVIWSSPNYITNVTAQLKTVFDRCPLVIHEQLFEGKYGMSLTTAGGNEIDFIPIS
;
A
#
# COMPACT_ATOMS: atom_id res chain seq x y z
N MET A 1 14.43 12.90 -5.86
CA MET A 1 13.13 12.52 -5.26
C MET A 1 12.99 11.02 -5.38
N LYS A 2 12.65 10.33 -4.30
CA LYS A 2 12.36 8.89 -4.27
C LYS A 2 10.86 8.64 -4.11
N ILE A 3 10.27 7.88 -5.02
CA ILE A 3 8.84 7.51 -5.00
C ILE A 3 8.73 6.00 -4.87
N VAL A 4 7.96 5.54 -3.87
CA VAL A 4 7.65 4.12 -3.68
C VAL A 4 6.20 3.86 -4.09
N GLY A 5 6.01 2.96 -5.06
CA GLY A 5 4.72 2.44 -5.46
C GLY A 5 4.40 1.13 -4.75
N ILE A 6 3.21 1.04 -4.15
CA ILE A 6 2.72 -0.16 -3.49
C ILE A 6 1.73 -0.86 -4.42
N SER A 7 2.09 -2.05 -4.90
CA SER A 7 1.17 -3.00 -5.54
C SER A 7 0.56 -3.93 -4.50
N SER A 8 -0.77 -4.04 -4.47
CA SER A 8 -1.49 -4.85 -3.48
C SER A 8 -2.47 -5.87 -4.09
N SER A 9 -2.43 -6.04 -5.41
CA SER A 9 -3.34 -6.92 -6.12
C SER A 9 -2.91 -8.39 -6.00
N PRO A 10 -3.79 -9.30 -5.57
CA PRO A 10 -3.47 -10.74 -5.52
C PRO A 10 -3.33 -11.36 -6.93
N ARG A 11 -3.65 -10.62 -7.99
CA ARG A 11 -3.53 -11.08 -9.39
C ARG A 11 -2.11 -11.04 -9.93
N GLY A 12 -1.13 -10.54 -9.17
CA GLY A 12 0.27 -10.45 -9.59
C GLY A 12 0.43 -9.76 -10.95
N LYS A 13 1.18 -10.37 -11.88
CA LYS A 13 1.44 -9.82 -13.23
C LYS A 13 0.18 -9.59 -14.07
N ASN A 14 -0.94 -10.22 -13.73
CA ASN A 14 -2.22 -10.05 -14.44
C ASN A 14 -3.07 -8.89 -13.86
N SER A 15 -2.55 -8.13 -12.91
CA SER A 15 -3.26 -7.00 -12.28
C SER A 15 -3.30 -5.78 -13.21
N ASN A 16 -4.50 -5.29 -13.53
CA ASN A 16 -4.66 -4.02 -14.23
C ASN A 16 -4.22 -2.83 -13.36
N THR A 17 -4.41 -2.90 -12.04
CA THR A 17 -3.91 -1.90 -11.10
C THR A 17 -2.39 -1.82 -11.11
N LEU A 18 -1.70 -2.96 -11.24
CA LEU A 18 -0.23 -2.99 -11.33
C LEU A 18 0.24 -2.32 -12.62
N LYS A 19 -0.38 -2.65 -13.76
CA LYS A 19 -0.06 -2.00 -15.05
C LYS A 19 -0.23 -0.49 -14.99
N LEU A 20 -1.28 -0.01 -14.31
CA LEU A 20 -1.51 1.42 -14.11
C LEU A 20 -0.45 2.04 -13.18
N LEU A 21 -0.09 1.34 -12.09
CA LEU A 21 0.99 1.77 -11.21
C LEU A 21 2.32 1.89 -11.97
N ASP A 22 2.65 0.88 -12.79
CA ASP A 22 3.89 0.85 -13.58
C ASP A 22 3.95 2.03 -14.55
N ALA A 23 2.82 2.37 -15.21
CA ALA A 23 2.74 3.54 -16.09
C ALA A 23 2.98 4.87 -15.33
N VAL A 24 2.42 5.01 -14.13
CA VAL A 24 2.65 6.20 -13.29
C VAL A 24 4.11 6.29 -12.84
N LEU A 25 4.70 5.17 -12.40
CA LEU A 25 6.09 5.13 -11.97
C LEU A 25 7.04 5.41 -13.14
N GLU A 26 6.73 4.94 -14.35
CA GLU A 26 7.54 5.27 -15.53
C GLU A 26 7.48 6.77 -15.84
N GLY A 27 6.30 7.40 -15.80
CA GLY A 27 6.19 8.84 -15.98
C GLY A 27 6.93 9.64 -14.90
N ALA A 28 6.90 9.19 -13.64
CA ALA A 28 7.68 9.80 -12.57
C ALA A 28 9.19 9.65 -12.78
N LYS A 29 9.63 8.49 -13.27
CA LYS A 29 11.03 8.20 -13.63
C LYS A 29 11.51 9.05 -14.79
N GLU A 30 10.70 9.22 -15.84
CA GLU A 30 10.97 10.12 -16.96
C GLU A 30 11.10 11.58 -16.52
N ALA A 31 10.36 11.99 -15.48
CA ALA A 31 10.49 13.30 -14.84
C ALA A 31 11.70 13.43 -13.89
N GLY A 32 12.53 12.38 -13.75
CA GLY A 32 13.77 12.40 -12.97
C GLY A 32 13.66 11.87 -11.54
N ALA A 33 12.56 11.21 -11.16
CA ALA A 33 12.45 10.56 -9.86
C ALA A 33 13.15 9.18 -9.84
N GLU A 34 13.73 8.81 -8.70
CA GLU A 34 14.05 7.41 -8.38
C GLU A 34 12.75 6.71 -8.00
N VAL A 35 12.45 5.57 -8.63
CA VAL A 35 11.20 4.84 -8.40
C VAL A 35 11.45 3.41 -7.95
N GLU A 36 10.64 2.94 -7.02
CA GLU A 36 10.64 1.56 -6.54
C GLU A 36 9.20 1.03 -6.49
N SER A 37 8.94 -0.16 -7.03
CA SER A 37 7.65 -0.84 -6.94
C SER A 37 7.76 -2.01 -5.96
N ILE A 38 6.87 -2.06 -4.96
CA ILE A 38 6.82 -3.10 -3.94
C ILE A 38 5.47 -3.81 -4.00
N ASP A 39 5.52 -5.11 -4.25
CA ASP A 39 4.34 -5.97 -4.26
C ASP A 39 4.05 -6.54 -2.86
N VAL A 40 3.19 -5.86 -2.10
CA VAL A 40 2.84 -6.28 -0.72
C VAL A 40 2.06 -7.58 -0.69
N ALA A 41 1.48 -8.02 -1.83
CA ALA A 41 0.85 -9.33 -1.91
C ALA A 41 1.87 -10.49 -1.91
N LYS A 42 3.16 -10.20 -2.14
CA LYS A 42 4.26 -11.19 -2.02
C LYS A 42 4.96 -11.17 -0.67
N LEU A 43 4.70 -10.16 0.16
CA LEU A 43 5.31 -10.05 1.48
C LEU A 43 4.53 -10.88 2.50
N ASN A 44 5.26 -11.49 3.43
CA ASN A 44 4.65 -12.07 4.61
C ASN A 44 4.41 -10.96 5.63
N ILE A 45 3.21 -10.39 5.64
CA ILE A 45 2.78 -9.40 6.62
C ILE A 45 1.56 -9.96 7.35
N LYS A 46 1.71 -10.16 8.66
CA LYS A 46 0.65 -10.63 9.55
C LYS A 46 -0.28 -9.48 9.95
N TYR A 47 -1.51 -9.83 10.31
CA TYR A 47 -2.47 -8.87 10.83
C TYR A 47 -1.98 -8.22 12.13
N CYS A 48 -2.41 -6.98 12.34
CA CYS A 48 -2.27 -6.33 13.64
C CYS A 48 -3.11 -7.08 14.67
N ILE A 49 -2.56 -7.27 15.87
CA ILE A 49 -3.23 -7.98 16.97
C ILE A 49 -3.62 -7.03 18.13
N ALA A 50 -3.58 -5.71 17.89
CA ALA A 50 -3.92 -4.69 18.88
C ALA A 50 -3.23 -4.86 20.24
N CYS A 51 -1.94 -5.22 20.25
CA CYS A 51 -1.18 -5.41 21.49
C CYS A 51 -0.61 -4.12 22.10
N ASP A 52 -0.78 -2.97 21.44
CA ASP A 52 -0.31 -1.64 21.82
C ASP A 52 1.21 -1.52 22.12
N LYS A 53 2.01 -2.53 21.77
CA LYS A 53 3.45 -2.48 22.05
C LYS A 53 4.14 -1.35 21.29
N CYS A 54 3.74 -1.12 20.04
CA CYS A 54 4.29 -0.03 19.22
C CYS A 54 4.04 1.36 19.83
N HIS A 55 2.95 1.57 20.56
CA HIS A 55 2.70 2.84 21.26
C HIS A 55 3.63 3.04 22.47
N LYS A 56 4.15 1.95 23.04
CA LYS A 56 5.02 2.00 24.22
C LYS A 56 6.50 2.03 23.85
N THR A 57 6.87 1.36 22.76
CA THR A 57 8.29 1.13 22.41
C THR A 57 8.71 1.75 21.09
N GLY A 58 7.79 2.32 20.30
CA GLY A 58 8.08 2.80 18.96
C GLY A 58 8.33 1.69 17.93
N GLU A 59 8.07 0.42 18.28
CA GLU A 59 8.38 -0.73 17.42
C GLU A 59 7.28 -1.80 17.48
N CYS A 60 6.98 -2.42 16.34
CA CYS A 60 6.04 -3.53 16.29
C CYS A 60 6.70 -4.83 16.80
N SER A 61 6.04 -5.58 17.69
CA SER A 61 6.54 -6.88 18.17
C SER A 61 6.46 -8.02 17.16
N ILE A 62 5.68 -7.85 16.09
CA ILE A 62 5.44 -8.91 15.12
C ILE A 62 6.67 -8.99 14.21
N LYS A 63 7.32 -10.16 14.21
CA LYS A 63 8.45 -10.48 13.32
C LYS A 63 7.91 -11.00 11.99
N ASP A 64 7.97 -10.14 10.99
CA ASP A 64 7.54 -10.37 9.61
C ASP A 64 8.12 -9.27 8.70
N ASP A 65 7.64 -9.12 7.46
CA ASP A 65 8.23 -8.21 6.47
C ASP A 65 7.83 -6.73 6.65
N PHE A 66 6.91 -6.42 7.57
CA PHE A 66 6.42 -5.05 7.75
C PHE A 66 7.49 -4.03 8.16
N PRO A 67 8.43 -4.32 9.10
CA PRO A 67 9.45 -3.33 9.47
C PRO A 67 10.37 -2.94 8.31
N ALA A 68 10.69 -3.91 7.43
CA ALA A 68 11.49 -3.65 6.24
C ALA A 68 10.71 -2.80 5.22
N LEU A 69 9.42 -3.09 5.01
CA LEU A 69 8.54 -2.26 4.20
C LEU A 69 8.45 -0.83 4.74
N LEU A 70 8.21 -0.67 6.05
CA LEU A 70 8.09 0.63 6.69
C LEU A 70 9.37 1.45 6.54
N THR A 71 10.54 0.83 6.70
CA THR A 71 11.84 1.50 6.48
C THR A 71 11.93 2.10 5.08
N LYS A 72 11.51 1.37 4.04
CA LYS A 72 11.50 1.88 2.65
C LYS A 72 10.52 3.04 2.47
N LEU A 73 9.33 2.95 3.07
CA LEU A 73 8.33 4.01 3.03
C LEU A 73 8.82 5.30 3.74
N LEU A 74 9.54 5.16 4.86
CA LEU A 74 10.11 6.29 5.58
C LEU A 74 11.26 6.97 4.80
N GLN A 75 12.01 6.21 4.00
CA GLN A 75 13.06 6.75 3.14
C GLN A 75 12.54 7.39 1.84
N ALA A 76 11.28 7.16 1.48
CA ALA A 76 10.68 7.75 0.29
C ALA A 76 10.24 9.20 0.52
N ASP A 77 10.35 10.03 -0.51
CA ASP A 77 9.77 11.38 -0.54
C ASP A 77 8.28 11.34 -0.89
N GLY A 78 7.84 10.31 -1.63
CA GLY A 78 6.45 10.10 -2.01
C GLY A 78 6.03 8.63 -2.02
N VAL A 79 4.76 8.37 -1.72
CA VAL A 79 4.18 7.03 -1.71
C VAL A 79 2.92 6.98 -2.58
N ILE A 80 2.87 6.01 -3.49
CA ILE A 80 1.69 5.69 -4.30
C ILE A 80 1.05 4.42 -3.73
N TRP A 81 -0.14 4.55 -3.16
CA TRP A 81 -0.94 3.42 -2.67
C TRP A 81 -1.84 2.92 -3.78
N SER A 82 -1.49 1.77 -4.40
CA SER A 82 -2.32 1.19 -5.45
C SER A 82 -3.10 -0.04 -4.97
N SER A 83 -4.41 -0.06 -5.24
CA SER A 83 -5.27 -1.21 -4.97
C SER A 83 -6.42 -1.30 -5.97
N PRO A 84 -6.73 -2.50 -6.51
CA PRO A 84 -8.03 -2.70 -7.13
C PRO A 84 -9.13 -2.46 -6.10
N ASN A 85 -10.30 -2.00 -6.56
CA ASN A 85 -11.49 -1.92 -5.73
C ASN A 85 -12.06 -3.33 -5.50
N TYR A 86 -11.94 -3.84 -4.29
CA TYR A 86 -12.53 -5.11 -3.83
C TYR A 86 -13.62 -4.78 -2.81
N ILE A 87 -14.88 -4.90 -3.23
CA ILE A 87 -16.07 -4.63 -2.40
C ILE A 87 -16.03 -3.23 -1.78
N THR A 88 -15.89 -2.20 -2.62
CA THR A 88 -15.82 -0.77 -2.21
C THR A 88 -14.66 -0.45 -1.27
N ASN A 89 -13.62 -1.28 -1.28
CA ASN A 89 -12.47 -1.15 -0.39
C ASN A 89 -11.17 -1.52 -1.10
N VAL A 90 -10.05 -1.30 -0.42
CA VAL A 90 -8.75 -1.84 -0.81
C VAL A 90 -8.70 -3.36 -0.62
N THR A 91 -7.70 -4.01 -1.17
CA THR A 91 -7.47 -5.43 -0.92
C THR A 91 -7.13 -5.69 0.55
N ALA A 92 -7.40 -6.91 1.03
CA ALA A 92 -7.02 -7.33 2.38
C ALA A 92 -5.50 -7.20 2.62
N GLN A 93 -4.69 -7.41 1.56
CA GLN A 93 -3.24 -7.23 1.58
C GLN A 93 -2.86 -5.79 1.91
N LEU A 94 -3.45 -4.79 1.24
CA LEU A 94 -3.17 -3.39 1.55
C LEU A 94 -3.74 -2.98 2.91
N LYS A 95 -4.95 -3.44 3.24
CA LYS A 95 -5.57 -3.17 4.54
C LYS A 95 -4.71 -3.68 5.70
N THR A 96 -4.06 -4.83 5.53
CA THR A 96 -3.13 -5.39 6.52
C THR A 96 -1.93 -4.48 6.76
N VAL A 97 -1.39 -3.85 5.71
CA VAL A 97 -0.33 -2.83 5.85
C VAL A 97 -0.85 -1.63 6.64
N PHE A 98 -2.03 -1.10 6.28
CA PHE A 98 -2.63 0.03 7.00
C PHE A 98 -2.91 -0.27 8.47
N ASP A 99 -3.40 -1.47 8.79
CA ASP A 99 -3.67 -1.89 10.18
C ASP A 99 -2.40 -2.01 11.02
N ARG A 100 -1.24 -2.12 10.38
CA ARG A 100 0.07 -2.15 11.02
C ARG A 100 0.70 -0.76 11.17
N CYS A 101 0.06 0.30 10.67
CA CYS A 101 0.50 1.69 10.76
C CYS A 101 0.05 2.53 11.99
N PRO A 102 -0.51 2.03 13.12
CA PRO A 102 -0.84 2.89 14.26
C PRO A 102 0.29 3.81 14.71
N LEU A 103 1.52 3.28 14.83
CA LEU A 103 2.71 4.08 15.14
C LEU A 103 2.95 5.22 14.13
N VAL A 104 2.81 4.92 12.83
CA VAL A 104 3.02 5.88 11.75
C VAL A 104 2.05 7.06 11.87
N ILE A 105 0.81 6.78 12.26
CA ILE A 105 -0.24 7.78 12.44
C ILE A 105 0.02 8.59 13.72
N HIS A 106 0.33 7.94 14.83
CA HIS A 106 0.53 8.60 16.12
C HIS A 106 1.76 9.51 16.15
N GLU A 107 2.85 9.09 15.52
CA GLU A 107 4.11 9.85 15.46
C GLU A 107 4.21 10.69 14.17
N GLN A 108 3.14 10.75 13.37
CA GLN A 108 3.08 11.50 12.11
C GLN A 108 4.28 11.24 11.18
N LEU A 109 4.76 9.99 11.10
CA LEU A 109 6.03 9.65 10.44
C LEU A 109 6.04 9.91 8.91
N PHE A 110 4.88 10.16 8.32
CA PHE A 110 4.72 10.53 6.91
C PHE A 110 4.52 12.04 6.69
N GLU A 111 4.67 12.87 7.71
CA GLU A 111 4.64 14.32 7.56
C GLU A 111 5.69 14.78 6.53
N GLY A 112 5.27 15.69 5.64
CA GLY A 112 6.09 16.22 4.56
C GLY A 112 6.23 15.32 3.32
N LYS A 113 5.71 14.09 3.34
CA LYS A 113 5.74 13.18 2.17
C LYS A 113 4.59 13.44 1.21
N TYR A 114 4.82 13.23 -0.09
CA TYR A 114 3.77 13.24 -1.10
C TYR A 114 2.97 11.92 -1.08
N GLY A 115 1.66 12.00 -1.27
CA GLY A 115 0.78 10.83 -1.29
C GLY A 115 -0.09 10.79 -2.55
N MET A 116 -0.22 9.61 -3.15
CA MET A 116 -1.18 9.36 -4.23
C MET A 116 -1.95 8.07 -3.96
N SER A 117 -3.26 8.08 -4.18
CA SER A 117 -4.08 6.87 -4.21
C SER A 117 -4.38 6.51 -5.65
N LEU A 118 -4.24 5.24 -6.00
CA LEU A 118 -4.46 4.73 -7.35
C LEU A 118 -5.37 3.51 -7.29
N THR A 119 -6.47 3.53 -8.03
CA THR A 119 -7.43 2.43 -8.03
C THR A 119 -7.95 2.12 -9.42
N THR A 120 -8.32 0.85 -9.61
CA THR A 120 -9.06 0.38 -10.78
C THR A 120 -10.30 -0.33 -10.29
N ALA A 121 -11.44 -0.07 -10.90
CA ALA A 121 -12.69 -0.79 -10.67
C ALA A 121 -13.10 -1.54 -11.95
N GLY A 122 -13.79 -2.66 -11.80
CA GLY A 122 -14.30 -3.46 -12.92
C GLY A 122 -15.76 -3.18 -13.28
N GLY A 123 -16.56 -2.67 -12.34
CA GLY A 123 -17.97 -2.32 -12.56
C GLY A 123 -18.12 -0.85 -12.93
N ASN A 124 -19.06 -0.57 -13.82
CA ASN A 124 -19.39 0.79 -14.25
C ASN A 124 -20.54 1.41 -13.42
N GLU A 125 -21.37 0.58 -12.78
CA GLU A 125 -22.47 0.93 -11.87
C GLU A 125 -22.68 -0.20 -10.83
N ILE A 126 -23.46 0.03 -9.76
CA ILE A 126 -23.80 -1.02 -8.78
C ILE A 126 -24.80 -1.98 -9.44
N ASP A 127 -24.27 -2.99 -10.13
CA ASP A 127 -25.08 -4.07 -10.70
C ASP A 127 -25.56 -4.99 -9.57
N PHE A 128 -26.78 -4.77 -9.10
CA PHE A 128 -27.45 -5.72 -8.21
C PHE A 128 -27.75 -7.00 -8.99
N ILE A 129 -27.10 -8.10 -8.62
CA ILE A 129 -27.50 -9.43 -9.08
C ILE A 129 -28.73 -9.82 -8.25
N PRO A 130 -29.95 -9.85 -8.83
CA PRO A 130 -31.12 -10.28 -8.09
C PRO A 130 -30.91 -11.73 -7.63
N ILE A 131 -31.03 -11.96 -6.33
CA ILE A 131 -30.98 -13.29 -5.74
C ILE A 131 -32.35 -13.91 -6.00
N SER A 132 -32.42 -14.92 -6.87
CA SER A 132 -33.64 -15.69 -7.16
C SER A 132 -34.03 -16.58 -5.99
#